data_AF-R7H853-F1
#
_entry.id   AF-R7H853-F1
#
_cell.length_a   1.000
_cell.length_b   1.000
_cell.length_c   1.000
_cell.angle_alpha   90.00
_cell.angle_beta   90.00
_cell.angle_gamma   90.00
#
_symmetry.space_group_name_H-M   'P 1'
#
loop_
_entity.id
_entity.type
_entity.pdbx_description
1 polymer ?
#
loop_
_entity_poly.entity_id
_entity_poly.type
_entity_poly.pdbx_seq_one_letter_code
_entity_poly.pdbx_strand_id
1 'polypeptide(L)' 'MINRQKLSAALEEYKKDFDSEWEDEKYKWQAVKCFQDNWDIHAVDFVAMLAKSLKKTANLLTSNTGESVRNGR' A
#
# COMPACT_ATOMS: atom_id res chain seq x y z
N MET A 1 -3.13 18.26 -20.44
CA MET A 1 -2.91 17.03 -21.24
C MET A 1 -1.60 16.39 -20.75
N ILE A 2 -1.59 15.10 -20.42
CA ILE A 2 -0.39 14.41 -19.92
C ILE A 2 0.64 14.25 -21.05
N ASN A 3 1.92 14.50 -20.77
CA ASN A 3 3.02 14.20 -21.69
C ASN A 3 3.29 12.69 -21.69
N ARG A 4 2.85 12.01 -22.75
CA ARG A 4 2.97 10.56 -22.88
C ARG A 4 4.40 10.06 -22.99
N GLN A 5 5.31 10.84 -23.57
CA GLN A 5 6.72 10.45 -23.70
C GLN A 5 7.41 10.45 -22.34
N LYS A 6 7.19 11.50 -21.54
CA LYS A 6 7.71 11.56 -20.17
C LYS A 6 7.13 10.46 -19.28
N LEU A 7 5.84 10.16 -19.42
CA LEU A 7 5.22 9.05 -18.69
C LEU A 7 5.82 7.70 -19.08
N SER A 8 6.06 7.46 -20.37
CA SER A 8 6.69 6.22 -20.83
C SER A 8 8.10 6.05 -20.28
N ALA A 9 8.91 7.11 -20.30
CA ALA A 9 10.27 7.07 -19.74
C ALA A 9 10.27 6.78 -18.23
N ALA A 10 9.39 7.45 -17.48
CA ALA A 10 9.24 7.20 -16.04
C ALA A 10 8.80 5.76 -15.74
N LEU A 11 7.93 5.18 -16.57
CA LEU A 11 7.51 3.79 -16.43
C LEU A 11 8.64 2.80 -16.74
N GLU A 12 9.46 3.07 -17.75
CA GLU A 12 10.63 2.24 -18.06
C GLU A 12 11.68 2.27 -16.95
N GLU A 13 11.89 3.43 -16.33
CA GLU A 13 12.79 3.58 -15.20
C GLU A 13 12.27 2.84 -13.96
N TYR A 14 11.01 3.07 -13.58
CA TYR A 14 10.38 2.38 -12.45
C TYR A 14 10.43 0.85 -12.57
N LYS A 15 10.24 0.31 -13.78
CA LYS A 15 10.26 -1.14 -14.01
C LYS A 15 11.63 -1.78 -13.76
N LYS A 16 12.74 -1.04 -13.85
CA LYS A 16 14.09 -1.58 -13.65
C LYS A 16 14.32 -1.97 -12.20
N ASP A 17 13.81 -1.17 -11.28
CA ASP A 17 13.99 -1.36 -9.84
C ASP A 17 12.81 -2.09 -9.19
N PHE A 18 11.76 -2.39 -9.97
CA PHE A 18 10.54 -3.00 -9.44
C PHE A 18 10.81 -4.32 -8.73
N ASP A 19 11.63 -5.21 -9.30
CA ASP A 19 11.90 -6.52 -8.70
C ASP A 19 12.64 -6.41 -7.36
N SER A 20 13.56 -5.45 -7.22
CA SER A 20 14.25 -5.19 -5.95
C SER A 20 13.34 -4.55 -4.92
N GLU A 21 12.54 -3.57 -5.33
CA GLU A 21 11.61 -2.86 -4.44
C GLU A 21 10.39 -3.73 -4.07
N TRP A 22 10.08 -4.75 -4.87
CA TRP A 22 8.90 -5.58 -4.67
C TRP A 22 8.93 -6.30 -3.31
N GLU A 23 10.06 -6.85 -2.89
CA GLU A 23 10.14 -7.54 -1.60
C GLU A 23 9.86 -6.59 -0.42
N ASP A 24 10.32 -5.34 -0.54
CA ASP A 24 10.11 -4.31 0.48
C ASP A 24 8.71 -3.66 0.39
N GLU A 25 8.08 -3.62 -0.77
CA GLU A 25 6.80 -2.90 -0.98
C GLU A 25 5.57 -3.80 -1.11
N LYS A 26 5.74 -5.10 -1.37
CA LYS A 26 4.65 -6.07 -1.61
C LYS A 26 3.57 -6.03 -0.54
N TYR A 27 3.94 -5.83 0.73
CA TYR A 27 2.97 -5.77 1.81
C TYR A 27 2.02 -4.57 1.69
N LYS A 28 2.48 -3.43 1.14
CA LYS A 28 1.65 -2.25 0.84
C LYS A 28 0.60 -2.60 -0.21
N TRP A 29 1.02 -3.25 -1.29
CA TRP A 29 0.12 -3.69 -2.37
C TRP A 29 -0.89 -4.74 -1.89
N GLN A 30 -0.48 -5.68 -1.03
CA GLN A 30 -1.39 -6.64 -0.40
C GLN A 30 -2.45 -5.95 0.45
N ALA A 31 -2.10 -4.88 1.18
CA ALA A 31 -3.06 -4.10 1.96
C ALA A 31 -4.07 -3.36 1.06
N VAL A 32 -3.60 -2.72 -0.02
CA VAL A 32 -4.48 -2.06 -1.01
C VAL A 32 -5.46 -3.07 -1.62
N LYS A 33 -4.97 -4.23 -2.05
CA LYS A 33 -5.81 -5.28 -2.62
C LYS A 33 -6.81 -5.82 -1.61
N CYS A 34 -6.40 -6.06 -0.36
CA CYS A 34 -7.29 -6.46 0.73
C CYS A 34 -8.42 -5.45 0.95
N PHE A 35 -8.12 -4.15 0.88
CA PHE A 35 -9.16 -3.13 0.99
C PHE A 35 -10.14 -3.20 -0.18
N GLN A 36 -9.64 -3.21 -1.42
CA GLN A 36 -10.46 -3.28 -2.62
C GLN A 36 -11.37 -4.52 -2.68
N ASP A 37 -10.89 -5.68 -2.24
CA ASP A 37 -11.64 -6.93 -2.28
C ASP A 37 -12.75 -7.03 -1.21
N ASN A 38 -12.69 -6.21 -0.18
CA ASN A 38 -13.57 -6.31 0.97
C ASN A 38 -14.41 -5.05 1.22
N TRP A 39 -14.08 -3.94 0.57
CA TRP A 39 -14.81 -2.70 0.70
C TRP A 39 -16.18 -2.77 0.02
N ASP A 40 -17.22 -2.53 0.80
CA ASP A 40 -18.58 -2.37 0.30
C ASP A 40 -19.24 -1.21 1.06
N ILE A 41 -19.49 -0.10 0.34
CA ILE A 41 -20.10 1.11 0.91
C ILE A 41 -21.55 0.87 1.36
N HIS A 42 -22.19 -0.19 0.88
CA HIS A 42 -23.57 -0.56 1.21
C HIS A 42 -23.65 -1.71 2.21
N ALA A 43 -22.54 -2.10 2.83
CA ALA A 43 -22.51 -3.20 3.78
C ALA A 43 -23.47 -2.95 4.96
N VAL A 44 -24.35 -3.92 5.21
CA VAL A 44 -25.28 -3.90 6.35
C VAL A 44 -24.52 -3.92 7.69
N ASP A 45 -23.45 -4.72 7.75
CA ASP A 45 -22.51 -4.73 8.87
C ASP A 45 -21.22 -4.00 8.49
N PHE A 46 -21.26 -2.67 8.61
CA PHE A 46 -20.13 -1.81 8.31
C PHE A 46 -18.90 -2.14 9.16
N VAL A 47 -19.08 -2.50 10.44
CA VAL A 47 -17.96 -2.76 11.36
C VAL A 47 -17.21 -4.01 10.92
N ALA A 48 -17.93 -5.10 10.62
CA ALA A 48 -17.31 -6.33 10.13
C ALA A 48 -16.65 -6.13 8.76
N MET A 49 -17.30 -5.41 7.84
CA MET A 49 -16.73 -5.06 6.53
C MET A 49 -15.43 -4.26 6.69
N LEU A 50 -15.44 -3.21 7.51
CA LEU A 50 -14.28 -2.35 7.73
C LEU A 50 -13.12 -3.13 8.35
N ALA A 51 -13.39 -3.96 9.37
CA ALA A 51 -12.37 -4.81 9.98
C ALA A 51 -11.73 -5.77 8.97
N LYS A 52 -12.55 -6.36 8.08
CA LYS A 52 -12.07 -7.23 7.01
C LYS A 52 -11.22 -6.47 5.99
N SER A 53 -11.64 -5.28 5.60
CA SER A 53 -10.95 -4.40 4.66
C SER A 53 -9.58 -3.92 5.17
N LEU A 54 -9.44 -3.76 6.48
CA LEU A 54 -8.19 -3.30 7.12
C LEU A 54 -7.31 -4.45 7.66
N LYS A 55 -7.69 -5.71 7.47
CA LYS A 55 -6.97 -6.87 8.06
C LYS A 55 -5.48 -6.96 7.71
N LYS A 56 -5.07 -6.40 6.57
CA LYS A 56 -3.68 -6.42 6.07
C LYS A 56 -2.92 -5.10 6.28
N THR A 57 -3.48 -4.13 7.02
CA THR A 57 -2.84 -2.82 7.24
C THR A 57 -1.98 -2.75 8.50
N ALA A 58 -1.94 -3.79 9.34
CA ALA A 58 -1.21 -3.75 10.62
C ALA A 58 0.26 -3.30 10.45
N ASN A 59 0.97 -3.84 9.46
CA ASN A 59 2.37 -3.46 9.18
C ASN A 59 2.53 -2.02 8.67
N LEU A 60 1.49 -1.44 8.05
CA LEU A 60 1.46 -0.03 7.62
C LEU A 60 1.19 0.91 8.80
N LEU A 61 0.43 0.44 9.78
CA LEU A 61 0.04 1.24 10.94
C LEU A 61 1.13 1.23 12.02
N THR A 62 1.94 0.16 12.09
CA THR A 62 3.05 0.03 13.05
C THR A 62 4.35 0.67 12.57
N SER A 63 4.54 0.84 11.27
CA SER A 63 5.75 1.48 10.71
C SER A 63 5.92 2.93 11.18
N ASN A 64 4.83 3.63 11.53
CA ASN A 64 4.88 4.99 12.07
C ASN A 64 5.29 5.08 13.55
N THR A 65 5.35 3.95 14.27
CA THR A 65 5.70 3.91 15.71
C THR A 65 7.15 3.49 15.94
N GLY A 66 7.86 3.01 14.90
CA GLY A 66 9.22 2.46 15.01
C GLY A 66 10.37 3.44 14.74
N GLU A 67 10.14 4.52 14.00
CA GLU A 67 11.20 5.49 13.67
C GLU A 67 11.51 6.47 14.81
N SER A 68 10.52 6.83 15.64
CA SER A 68 10.75 7.71 16.80
C SER A 68 11.47 7.02 17.96
N VAL A 69 11.51 5.68 18.02
CA VAL A 69 12.21 4.92 19.07
C VAL A 69 13.66 4.58 18.66
N ARG A 70 14.00 4.64 17.37
CA ARG A 70 15.33 4.29 16.86
C ARG A 70 16.32 5.46 16.79
N ASN A 71 15.87 6.71 16.87
CA ASN A 71 16.73 7.89 16.76
C ASN A 71 16.95 8.64 18.10
N GLY A 72 16.85 7.92 19.22
CA GLY A 72 17.33 8.39 20.52
C GLY A 72 18.83 8.09 20.69
N ARG A 73 19.67 8.93 20.09
CA ARG A 73 21.05 9.17 20.53
C ARG A 73 21.16 10.63 20.96
#